data_AF-A0A957X5W7-F1
#
_entry.id   AF-A0A957X5W7-F1
#
_cell.length_a   1.000
_cell.length_b   1.000
_cell.length_c   1.000
_cell.angle_alpha   90.00
_cell.angle_beta   90.00
_cell.angle_gamma   90.00
#
_symmetry.space_group_name_H-M   'P 1'
#
loop_
_entity.id
_entity.type
_entity.pdbx_description
1 polymer ?
#
loop_
_entity_poly.entity_id
_entity_poly.type
_entity_poly.pdbx_seq_one_letter_code
_entity_poly.pdbx_strand_id
1 'polypeptide(L)' 'IMGGLSGFNATFTNRINTWIDEVTSGVPRDQIDASGKDGLAVQEVIEAAIGSFHTGRAEEVPIA' A
#
# COMPACT_ATOMS: atom_id res chain seq x y z
N ILE A 1 -25.64 3.70 5.27
CA ILE A 1 -25.21 5.03 4.81
C ILE A 1 -24.24 4.83 3.66
N MET A 2 -24.64 5.14 2.42
CA MET A 2 -23.77 5.14 1.22
C MET A 2 -23.04 6.49 1.16
N GLY A 3 -22.14 6.72 2.11
CA GLY A 3 -21.27 7.89 2.11
C GLY A 3 -19.93 7.47 1.55
N GLY A 4 -19.72 7.66 0.25
CA GLY A 4 -18.39 7.53 -0.33
C GLY A 4 -17.37 8.42 0.40
N LEU A 5 -16.08 8.13 0.25
CA LEU A 5 -15.02 8.98 0.79
C LEU A 5 -15.24 10.44 0.36
N SER A 6 -15.24 11.36 1.32
CA SER A 6 -15.46 12.80 1.06
C SER A 6 -14.35 13.45 0.22
N GLY A 7 -13.25 12.72 -0.02
CA GLY A 7 -12.12 13.10 -0.85
C GLY A 7 -10.89 12.26 -0.50
N PHE A 8 -9.78 12.45 -1.23
CA PHE A 8 -8.53 11.73 -0.96
C PHE A 8 -8.05 11.95 0.47
N ASN A 9 -8.20 13.15 1.03
CA ASN A 9 -7.79 13.42 2.42
C ASN A 9 -8.50 12.54 3.46
N ALA A 10 -9.70 12.03 3.17
CA ALA A 10 -10.40 11.15 4.08
C ALA A 10 -9.75 9.74 4.17
N THR A 11 -8.92 9.35 3.21
CA THR A 11 -8.24 8.04 3.24
C THR A 11 -7.20 7.97 4.36
N PHE A 12 -6.53 9.08 4.70
CA PHE A 12 -5.53 9.11 5.76
C PHE A 12 -6.15 8.79 7.11
N THR A 13 -7.23 9.47 7.47
CA THR A 13 -7.95 9.21 8.73
C THR A 13 -8.45 7.77 8.80
N ASN A 14 -9.05 7.28 7.70
CA ASN A 14 -9.54 5.91 7.65
C ASN A 14 -8.40 4.90 7.83
N ARG A 15 -7.28 5.07 7.11
CA ARG A 15 -6.15 4.14 7.17
C ARG A 15 -5.47 4.13 8.54
N ILE A 16 -5.28 5.29 9.17
CA ILE A 16 -4.68 5.39 10.51
C ILE A 16 -5.59 4.71 11.54
N ASN A 17 -6.90 4.94 11.48
CA ASN A 17 -7.84 4.29 12.40
C ASN A 17 -7.85 2.76 12.22
N THR A 18 -7.87 2.27 10.97
CA THR A 18 -7.76 0.83 10.69
C THR A 18 -6.50 0.22 11.30
N TRP A 19 -5.34 0.88 11.13
CA TRP A 19 -4.10 0.39 11.72
C TRP A 19 -4.15 0.33 13.26
N ILE A 20 -4.75 1.34 13.92
CA ILE A 20 -4.95 1.33 15.38
C ILE A 20 -5.85 0.15 15.79
N ASP A 21 -6.95 -0.08 15.08
CA ASP A 21 -7.88 -1.17 15.37
C ASP A 21 -7.22 -2.54 15.23
N GLU A 22 -6.45 -2.75 14.16
CA GLU A 22 -5.71 -4.00 13.91
C GLU A 22 -4.65 -4.26 15.00
N VAL A 23 -3.86 -3.24 15.36
CA VAL A 23 -2.81 -3.35 16.38
C VAL A 23 -3.42 -3.64 17.75
N THR A 24 -4.47 -2.92 18.13
CA THR A 24 -5.11 -3.09 19.45
C THR A 24 -5.88 -4.40 19.56
N SER A 25 -6.38 -4.93 18.44
CA SER A 25 -7.03 -6.24 18.37
C SER A 25 -6.03 -7.41 18.31
N GLY A 26 -4.72 -7.13 18.27
CA GLY A 26 -3.69 -8.16 18.24
C GLY A 26 -3.61 -8.93 16.91
N VAL A 27 -3.99 -8.29 15.80
CA VAL A 27 -3.89 -8.89 14.46
C VAL A 27 -2.43 -9.31 14.19
N PRO A 28 -2.18 -10.53 13.68
CA PRO A 28 -0.84 -10.97 13.30
C PRO A 28 -0.17 -9.98 12.34
N ARG A 29 1.13 -9.73 12.50
CA ARG A 29 1.86 -8.69 11.75
C ARG A 29 1.81 -8.89 10.23
N ASP A 30 1.76 -10.13 9.78
CA ASP A 30 1.67 -10.56 8.39
C ASP A 30 0.25 -10.46 7.81
N GLN A 31 -0.74 -10.13 8.65
CA GLN A 31 -2.15 -9.96 8.29
C GLN A 31 -2.65 -8.51 8.49
N ILE A 32 -1.81 -7.62 9.01
CA ILE A 32 -2.11 -6.18 9.09
C ILE A 32 -2.22 -5.64 7.66
N ASP A 33 -3.32 -4.95 7.35
CA ASP A 33 -3.50 -4.32 6.04
C ASP A 33 -2.38 -3.31 5.75
N ALA A 34 -1.99 -3.19 4.48
CA ALA A 34 -0.82 -2.43 4.02
C ALA A 34 0.42 -2.69 4.91
N SER A 35 0.76 -3.98 5.06
CA SER A 35 1.91 -4.45 5.81
C SER A 35 3.23 -4.00 5.17
N GLY A 36 4.36 -4.28 5.84
CA GLY A 36 5.68 -4.06 5.25
C GLY A 36 5.90 -4.88 3.97
N LYS A 37 5.29 -6.08 3.86
CA LYS A 37 5.36 -6.90 2.64
C LYS A 37 4.64 -6.21 1.48
N ASP A 38 3.44 -5.68 1.74
CA ASP A 38 2.67 -4.95 0.73
C ASP A 38 3.40 -3.67 0.32
N GLY A 39 3.99 -2.97 1.29
CA GLY A 39 4.83 -1.80 1.06
C GLY A 39 6.03 -2.11 0.15
N LEU A 40 6.73 -3.22 0.39
CA LEU A 40 7.85 -3.66 -0.44
C LEU A 40 7.41 -3.95 -1.88
N ALA A 41 6.32 -4.69 -2.06
CA ALA A 41 5.79 -4.99 -3.40
C ALA A 41 5.46 -3.71 -4.19
N VAL A 42 4.89 -2.70 -3.53
CA VAL A 42 4.64 -1.39 -4.14
C VAL A 42 5.95 -0.67 -4.49
N GLN A 43 6.96 -0.70 -3.62
CA GLN A 43 8.26 -0.09 -3.91
C GLN A 43 8.95 -0.75 -5.11
N GLU A 44 8.88 -2.07 -5.25
CA GLU A 44 9.44 -2.79 -6.39
C GLU A 44 8.77 -2.38 -7.71
N VAL A 45 7.45 -2.19 -7.71
CA VAL A 45 6.72 -1.66 -8.88
C VAL A 45 7.17 -0.23 -9.21
N ILE A 46 7.36 0.62 -8.19
CA ILE A 46 7.82 2.01 -8.38
C ILE A 46 9.23 2.02 -9.00
N GLU A 47 10.14 1.19 -8.50
CA GLU A 47 11.51 1.10 -9.03
C GLU A 47 11.51 0.62 -10.49
N ALA A 48 10.73 -0.42 -10.81
CA ALA A 48 10.59 -0.90 -12.19
C ALA A 48 9.99 0.18 -13.12
N ALA A 49 9.04 0.97 -12.63
CA ALA A 49 8.46 2.08 -13.39
C ALA A 49 9.49 3.20 -13.65
N ILE A 50 10.33 3.52 -12.67
CA ILE A 50 11.44 4.48 -12.82
C ILE A 50 12.44 3.97 -13.86
N GLY A 51 12.86 2.70 -13.75
CA GLY A 51 13.75 2.06 -14.73
C GLY A 51 13.17 2.11 -16.15
N SER A 52 11.91 1.72 -16.29
CA SER A 52 11.18 1.76 -17.56
C SER A 52 11.12 3.15 -18.18
N PHE A 53 10.89 4.18 -17.37
CA PHE A 53 10.90 5.55 -17.83
C PHE A 53 12.27 5.97 -18.38
N HIS A 54 13.36 5.56 -17.74
CA HIS A 54 14.71 5.88 -18.19
C HIS A 54 15.12 5.11 -19.45
N THR A 55 14.71 3.84 -19.58
CA THR A 55 15.13 2.98 -20.70
C THR A 55 14.18 3.01 -21.89
N GLY A 56 12.95 3.50 -21.70
CA GLY A 56 11.87 3.45 -22.69
C GLY A 56 11.38 2.03 -22.99
N ARG A 57 11.62 1.07 -22.09
CA ARG A 57 11.28 -0.35 -22.24
C ARG A 57 10.55 -0.85 -21.00
N ALA A 58 9.72 -1.87 -21.17
CA ALA A 58 9.12 -2.54 -20.02
C ALA A 58 10.20 -3.23 -19.16
N GLU A 59 10.08 -3.10 -17.84
CA GLU A 59 10.95 -3.74 -16.84
C GLU A 59 10.14 -4.82 -16.11
N GLU A 60 10.80 -5.93 -15.73
CA GLU A 60 10.18 -6.95 -14.88
C GLU A 60 10.14 -6.48 -13.42
N VAL A 61 9.03 -6.76 -12.73
CA VAL A 61 8.92 -6.48 -11.29
C VAL A 61 9.28 -7.74 -10.51
N PRO A 62 10.22 -7.70 -9.55
CA PRO A 62 10.69 -8.88 -8.81
C PRO A 62 9.69 -9.60 -7.88
N ILE A 63 8.41 -9.22 -7.88
CA ILE A 63 7.45 -9.51 -6.80
C ILE A 63 7.42 -11.01 -6.44
N ALA A 64 7.73 -11.33 -5.19
CA ALA A 64 7.65 -12.67 -4.58
C ALA A 64 6.45 -12.82 -3.62
#